data_AF-I0AHZ5-F1
#
_entry.id   AF-I0AHZ5-F1
#
_cell.length_a   1.000
_cell.length_b   1.000
_cell.length_c   1.000
_cell.angle_alpha   90.00
_cell.angle_beta   90.00
_cell.angle_gamma   90.00
#
_symmetry.space_group_name_H-M   'P 1'
#
loop_
_entity.id
_entity.type
_entity.pdbx_description
1 polymer ?
#
loop_
_entity_poly.entity_id
_entity_poly.type
_entity_poly.pdbx_seq_one_letter_code
_entity_poly.pdbx_strand_id
1 'polypeptide(L)'
;MIKQSSLRIYSVVTFISLTIFFFSSCGSEKKVDPGKIAEYNKPAVVYIETYWKGKVSFPEVQINQDALTRYARMIYSSRRMTEEQLIMELINEILNRPELYVVPNPNVMKEKEVMSGASGSGWVITPDGYVVTNAHVVKVDDDELKQMIIMQAFQEQINEDIQVTIGDLQQMGLTLTDEQRQKLANVYASFYARYMTLLTKPVIQTFVNLGAAIPGYGNVQKGYPAEIKKSGEPAPGKDVAILKINANNLPTVTLSDEKVKIQDRVIAMGYPGVATFNPMLTQDQSNIVPTTTAGTISAFKKMGTGAWEVYQHDVAITHGNSGGPLFNEKGEVIGINTFGSGKYNSQTGSWEEVQGFNFAIPATIVKEFLNELNVKPEQGKLTQMYHEAIDLFFEDHFEAAKDKFKEIYDASSAFPYVQEMKEKCVAEINAGRNVAMFPYTYVFAGAAVVLIGLLFVLVVLPKMKKQPAVVIPSVTSVKTTVEEEVKKISESTTTSSSTKFCTNCGEKLQSGAKFCPSCGTKVM
;
A
#
# COMPACT_ATOMS: atom_id res chain seq x y z
N MET A 1 31.59 58.53 32.79
CA MET A 1 30.65 57.44 33.18
C MET A 1 29.69 56.98 32.05
N ILE A 2 29.67 57.58 30.86
CA ILE A 2 28.68 57.23 29.81
C ILE A 2 29.17 56.16 28.80
N LYS A 3 30.48 55.91 28.69
CA LYS A 3 31.02 54.91 27.74
C LYS A 3 30.84 53.44 28.19
N GLN A 4 30.82 53.16 29.49
CA GLN A 4 30.77 51.78 30.00
C GLN A 4 29.35 51.17 30.01
N SER A 5 28.31 52.00 30.06
CA SER A 5 26.90 51.57 29.99
C SER A 5 26.49 51.22 28.56
N SER A 6 27.02 51.92 27.55
CA SER A 6 26.73 51.63 26.14
C SER A 6 27.24 50.26 25.67
N LEU A 7 28.42 49.82 26.16
CA LEU A 7 29.02 48.54 25.77
C LEU A 7 28.25 47.32 26.33
N ARG A 8 27.63 47.46 27.52
CA ARG A 8 26.79 46.41 28.12
C ARG A 8 25.45 46.26 27.41
N ILE A 9 24.86 47.37 26.94
CA ILE A 9 23.62 47.34 26.17
C ILE A 9 23.85 46.71 24.80
N TYR A 10 24.93 47.06 24.10
CA TYR A 10 25.29 46.43 22.83
C TYR A 10 25.54 44.92 22.98
N SER A 11 26.21 44.48 24.05
CA SER A 11 26.47 43.05 24.28
C SER A 11 25.18 42.25 24.53
N VAL A 12 24.23 42.81 25.30
CA VAL A 12 22.93 42.17 25.57
C VAL A 12 22.04 42.15 24.33
N VAL A 13 21.99 43.23 23.54
CA VAL A 13 21.22 43.29 22.29
C VAL A 13 21.80 42.36 21.23
N THR A 14 23.13 42.20 21.16
CA THR A 14 23.78 41.26 20.22
C THR A 14 23.55 39.81 20.64
N PHE A 15 23.52 39.50 21.95
CA PHE A 15 23.22 38.16 22.45
C PHE A 15 21.74 37.77 22.29
N ILE A 16 20.82 38.72 22.50
CA ILE A 16 19.37 38.56 22.22
C ILE A 16 19.14 38.42 20.71
N SER A 17 19.86 39.17 19.88
CA SER A 17 19.76 39.04 18.43
C SER A 17 20.35 37.72 17.92
N LEU A 18 21.44 37.20 18.53
CA LEU A 18 21.99 35.88 18.19
C LEU A 18 21.08 34.73 18.62
N THR A 19 20.39 34.85 19.75
CA THR A 19 19.40 33.85 20.19
C THR A 19 18.16 33.90 19.31
N ILE A 20 17.65 35.08 18.95
CA ILE A 20 16.53 35.22 18.01
C ILE A 20 16.91 34.73 16.59
N PHE A 21 18.17 34.93 16.15
CA PHE A 21 18.66 34.38 14.88
C PHE A 21 18.82 32.84 14.90
N PHE A 22 19.24 32.25 16.03
CA PHE A 22 19.24 30.80 16.21
C PHE A 22 17.83 30.20 16.26
N PHE A 23 16.83 30.96 16.73
CA PHE A 23 15.41 30.55 16.69
C PHE A 23 14.70 30.84 15.36
N SER A 24 15.32 31.60 14.44
CA SER A 24 14.73 31.94 13.13
C SER A 24 15.28 31.10 11.97
N SER A 25 16.23 30.19 12.25
CA SER A 25 16.83 29.30 11.24
C SER A 25 16.32 27.87 11.40
N CYS A 26 15.13 27.60 10.86
CA CYS A 26 14.66 26.33 10.25
C CYS A 26 13.13 26.22 10.32
N GLY A 27 12.43 27.23 9.80
CA GLY A 27 11.15 26.96 9.15
C GLY A 27 11.44 26.63 7.70
N SER A 28 12.16 25.54 7.40
CA SER A 28 12.02 24.97 6.07
C SER A 28 10.56 24.55 5.99
N GLU A 29 9.81 25.14 5.07
CA GLU A 29 8.51 24.63 4.66
C GLU A 29 8.71 23.12 4.48
N LYS A 30 8.18 22.30 5.41
CA LYS A 30 8.41 20.84 5.43
C LYS A 30 7.89 20.36 4.08
N LYS A 31 8.80 20.15 3.11
CA LYS A 31 8.43 19.59 1.81
C LYS A 31 7.69 18.31 2.11
N VAL A 32 6.43 18.27 1.69
CA VAL A 32 5.56 17.13 1.87
C VAL A 32 6.25 15.91 1.25
N ASP A 33 6.54 14.91 2.07
CA ASP A 33 7.16 13.67 1.64
C ASP A 33 6.05 12.74 1.07
N PRO A 34 6.05 12.46 -0.25
CA PRO A 34 5.07 11.53 -0.84
C PRO A 34 5.14 10.13 -0.23
N GLY A 35 6.32 9.70 0.24
CA GLY A 35 6.50 8.44 0.95
C GLY A 35 5.75 8.40 2.27
N LYS A 36 5.70 9.53 2.99
CA LYS A 36 4.92 9.64 4.23
C LYS A 36 3.42 9.58 3.99
N ILE A 37 2.92 10.26 2.95
CA ILE A 37 1.50 10.17 2.55
C ILE A 37 1.15 8.73 2.18
N ALA A 38 2.05 8.05 1.46
CA ALA A 38 1.86 6.66 1.08
C ALA A 38 1.74 5.78 2.32
N GLU A 39 2.66 5.91 3.27
CA GLU A 39 2.67 5.13 4.52
C GLU A 39 1.44 5.41 5.41
N TYR A 40 0.98 6.66 5.50
CA TYR A 40 -0.24 7.00 6.24
C TYR A 40 -1.50 6.31 5.71
N ASN A 41 -1.62 6.23 4.38
CA ASN A 41 -2.89 5.86 3.75
C ASN A 41 -2.92 4.41 3.25
N LYS A 42 -1.76 3.78 3.00
CA LYS A 42 -1.67 2.40 2.52
C LYS A 42 -2.50 1.38 3.32
N PRO A 43 -2.65 1.45 4.66
CA PRO A 43 -3.44 0.45 5.38
C PRO A 43 -4.92 0.47 5.02
N ALA A 44 -5.44 1.64 4.62
CA ALA A 44 -6.85 1.86 4.32
C ALA A 44 -7.21 1.67 2.83
N VAL A 45 -6.21 1.56 1.94
CA VAL A 45 -6.42 1.24 0.53
C VAL A 45 -6.49 -0.27 0.37
N VAL A 46 -7.51 -0.73 -0.35
CA VAL A 46 -7.90 -2.14 -0.40
C VAL A 46 -8.02 -2.63 -1.82
N TYR A 47 -7.81 -3.93 -2.01
CA TYR A 47 -8.04 -4.61 -3.28
C TYR A 47 -9.46 -5.15 -3.30
N ILE A 48 -10.22 -4.83 -4.35
CA ILE A 48 -11.60 -5.26 -4.53
C ILE A 48 -11.65 -6.35 -5.59
N GLU A 49 -12.31 -7.44 -5.27
CA GLU A 49 -12.59 -8.53 -6.21
C GLU A 49 -14.09 -8.76 -6.29
N THR A 50 -14.63 -8.76 -7.50
CA THR A 50 -16.01 -9.14 -7.75
C THR A 50 -16.00 -10.36 -8.65
N TYR A 51 -16.61 -11.45 -8.19
CA TYR A 51 -16.81 -12.65 -8.98
C TYR A 51 -18.26 -12.77 -9.41
N TRP A 52 -18.43 -13.30 -10.61
CA TRP A 52 -19.71 -13.64 -11.19
C TRP A 52 -19.72 -15.11 -11.52
N LYS A 53 -20.66 -15.83 -10.92
CA LYS A 53 -20.84 -17.26 -11.20
C LYS A 53 -22.08 -17.46 -12.02
N GLY A 54 -21.93 -18.06 -13.19
CA GLY A 54 -23.05 -18.45 -14.04
C GLY A 54 -22.94 -19.91 -14.44
N LYS A 55 -24.08 -20.52 -14.73
CA LYS A 55 -24.15 -21.88 -15.25
C LYS A 55 -24.55 -21.84 -16.71
N VAL A 56 -23.75 -22.42 -17.59
CA VAL A 56 -24.10 -22.59 -19.00
C VAL A 56 -24.54 -24.02 -19.28
N SER A 57 -25.30 -24.22 -20.34
CA SER A 57 -25.63 -25.52 -20.90
C SER A 57 -25.41 -25.55 -22.40
N PHE A 58 -24.93 -26.70 -22.87
CA PHE A 58 -24.66 -26.97 -24.27
C PHE A 58 -24.78 -28.48 -24.52
N PRO A 59 -25.21 -28.91 -25.71
CA PRO A 59 -25.21 -30.31 -26.09
C PRO A 59 -23.78 -30.83 -26.23
N GLU A 60 -23.59 -32.12 -25.96
CA GLU A 60 -22.34 -32.78 -26.29
C GLU A 60 -22.09 -32.77 -27.81
N VAL A 61 -20.84 -32.51 -28.19
CA VAL A 61 -20.40 -32.58 -29.59
C VAL A 61 -20.38 -34.03 -30.04
N GLN A 62 -21.02 -34.32 -31.17
CA GLN A 62 -21.01 -35.64 -31.79
C GLN A 62 -20.62 -35.55 -33.27
N ILE A 63 -19.92 -36.59 -33.75
CA ILE A 63 -19.67 -36.78 -35.18
C ILE A 63 -20.85 -37.51 -35.83
N ASN A 64 -21.36 -36.94 -36.92
CA ASN A 64 -22.35 -37.57 -37.79
C ASN A 64 -21.70 -38.74 -38.55
N GLN A 65 -21.70 -39.90 -37.91
CA GLN A 65 -21.03 -41.09 -38.41
C GLN A 65 -21.58 -41.56 -39.76
N ASP A 66 -22.87 -41.36 -40.01
CA ASP A 66 -23.50 -41.72 -41.29
C ASP A 66 -22.97 -40.84 -42.44
N ALA A 67 -22.87 -39.54 -42.21
CA ALA A 67 -22.28 -38.62 -43.19
C ALA A 67 -20.81 -38.95 -43.45
N LEU A 68 -20.03 -39.17 -42.38
CA LEU A 68 -18.62 -39.49 -42.49
C LEU A 68 -18.39 -40.83 -43.21
N THR A 69 -19.19 -41.85 -42.89
CA THR A 69 -19.10 -43.18 -43.52
C THR A 69 -19.45 -43.11 -45.01
N ARG A 70 -20.44 -42.30 -45.41
CA ARG A 70 -20.77 -42.08 -46.83
C ARG A 70 -19.59 -41.44 -47.57
N TYR A 71 -18.96 -40.44 -46.97
CA TYR A 71 -17.78 -39.79 -47.55
C TYR A 71 -16.60 -40.76 -47.65
N ALA A 72 -16.31 -41.51 -46.59
CA ALA A 72 -15.23 -42.51 -46.55
C ALA A 72 -15.35 -43.55 -47.66
N ARG A 73 -16.56 -44.10 -47.90
CA ARG A 73 -16.79 -45.07 -49.00
C ARG A 73 -16.53 -44.45 -50.38
N MET A 74 -16.97 -43.21 -50.58
CA MET A 74 -16.78 -42.49 -51.85
C MET A 74 -15.29 -42.34 -52.15
N ILE A 75 -14.50 -41.82 -51.19
CA ILE A 75 -13.07 -41.58 -51.41
C ILE A 75 -12.28 -42.89 -51.54
N TYR A 76 -12.59 -43.91 -50.73
CA TYR A 76 -11.91 -45.21 -50.75
C TYR A 76 -12.10 -45.94 -52.08
N SER A 77 -13.29 -45.83 -52.69
CA SER A 77 -13.56 -46.43 -54.01
C SER A 77 -12.87 -45.72 -55.17
N SER A 78 -12.47 -44.45 -54.98
CA SER A 78 -11.95 -43.57 -56.03
C SER A 78 -10.44 -43.38 -56.01
N ARG A 79 -9.78 -43.65 -54.88
CA ARG A 79 -8.35 -43.40 -54.66
C ARG A 79 -7.73 -44.56 -53.88
N ARG A 80 -6.54 -45.01 -54.30
CA ARG A 80 -5.72 -45.91 -53.48
C ARG A 80 -5.04 -45.07 -52.40
N MET A 81 -5.40 -45.31 -51.14
CA MET A 81 -4.87 -44.59 -49.97
C MET A 81 -4.51 -45.60 -48.87
N THR A 82 -3.50 -45.27 -48.06
CA THR A 82 -3.24 -45.99 -46.80
C THR A 82 -4.32 -45.65 -45.76
N GLU A 83 -4.40 -46.43 -44.69
CA GLU A 83 -5.31 -46.16 -43.58
C GLU A 83 -5.04 -44.79 -42.93
N GLU A 84 -3.77 -44.45 -42.74
CA GLU A 84 -3.34 -43.14 -42.23
C GLU A 84 -3.76 -41.99 -43.16
N GLN A 85 -3.56 -42.16 -44.48
CA GLN A 85 -3.99 -41.16 -45.48
C GLN A 85 -5.50 -40.99 -45.49
N LEU A 86 -6.25 -42.09 -45.33
CA LEU A 86 -7.70 -42.06 -45.24
C LEU A 86 -8.14 -41.28 -44.00
N ILE A 87 -7.56 -41.55 -42.83
CA ILE A 87 -7.91 -40.85 -41.59
C ILE A 87 -7.61 -39.35 -41.70
N MET A 88 -6.45 -38.97 -42.25
CA MET A 88 -6.11 -37.57 -42.44
C MET A 88 -7.06 -36.84 -43.41
N GLU A 89 -7.50 -37.52 -44.48
CA GLU A 89 -8.50 -36.96 -45.40
C GLU A 89 -9.86 -36.78 -44.72
N LEU A 90 -10.29 -37.73 -43.87
CA LEU A 90 -11.52 -37.62 -43.09
C LEU A 90 -11.44 -36.46 -42.09
N ILE A 91 -10.32 -36.29 -41.39
CA ILE A 91 -10.09 -35.16 -40.48
C ILE A 91 -10.18 -33.85 -41.26
N ASN A 92 -9.49 -33.73 -42.39
CA ASN A 92 -9.53 -32.53 -43.22
C ASN A 92 -10.95 -32.19 -43.71
N GLU A 93 -11.73 -33.20 -44.09
CA GLU A 93 -13.12 -33.00 -44.49
C GLU A 93 -13.98 -32.49 -43.33
N ILE A 94 -13.85 -33.04 -42.12
CA ILE A 94 -14.53 -32.52 -40.92
C ILE A 94 -14.14 -31.07 -40.64
N LEU A 95 -12.84 -30.75 -40.70
CA LEU A 95 -12.32 -29.42 -40.43
C LEU A 95 -12.75 -28.38 -41.47
N ASN A 96 -12.89 -28.77 -42.73
CA ASN A 96 -13.27 -27.86 -43.81
C ASN A 96 -14.79 -27.71 -43.96
N ARG A 97 -15.58 -28.69 -43.53
CA ARG A 97 -17.06 -28.71 -43.67
C ARG A 97 -17.77 -29.16 -42.39
N PRO A 98 -17.48 -28.51 -41.24
CA PRO A 98 -17.94 -28.97 -39.94
C PRO A 98 -19.47 -29.04 -39.81
N GLU A 99 -20.21 -28.23 -40.57
CA GLU A 99 -21.68 -28.21 -40.56
C GLU A 99 -22.33 -29.54 -40.96
N LEU A 100 -21.62 -30.40 -41.70
CA LEU A 100 -22.10 -31.70 -42.12
C LEU A 100 -21.81 -32.80 -41.10
N TYR A 101 -20.70 -32.66 -40.38
CA TYR A 101 -20.13 -33.73 -39.57
C TYR A 101 -20.22 -33.48 -38.08
N VAL A 102 -20.24 -32.22 -37.63
CA VAL A 102 -20.26 -31.87 -36.22
C VAL A 102 -21.66 -31.43 -35.83
N VAL A 103 -22.36 -32.31 -35.10
CA VAL A 103 -23.77 -32.18 -34.78
C VAL A 103 -24.00 -32.29 -33.27
N PRO A 104 -25.03 -31.66 -32.71
CA PRO A 104 -25.33 -31.77 -31.30
C PRO A 104 -25.87 -33.16 -31.00
N ASN A 105 -25.41 -33.78 -29.91
CA ASN A 105 -26.05 -34.96 -29.35
C ASN A 105 -27.39 -34.55 -28.72
N PRO A 106 -28.54 -34.97 -29.27
CA PRO A 106 -29.85 -34.50 -28.79
C PRO A 106 -30.22 -35.05 -27.41
N ASN A 107 -29.51 -36.08 -26.94
CA ASN A 107 -29.83 -36.78 -25.70
C ASN A 107 -28.90 -36.41 -24.54
N VAL A 108 -27.79 -35.73 -24.81
CA VAL A 108 -26.76 -35.42 -23.82
C VAL A 108 -26.53 -33.92 -23.77
N MET A 109 -27.14 -33.28 -22.78
CA MET A 109 -26.88 -31.90 -22.43
C MET A 109 -25.83 -31.87 -21.31
N LYS A 110 -24.75 -31.13 -21.55
CA LYS A 110 -23.73 -30.81 -20.55
C LYS A 110 -24.08 -29.48 -19.89
N GLU A 111 -23.66 -29.33 -18.64
CA GLU A 111 -23.76 -28.09 -17.91
C GLU A 111 -22.40 -27.77 -17.30
N LYS A 112 -22.02 -26.49 -17.31
CA LYS A 112 -20.75 -26.02 -16.76
C LYS A 112 -20.97 -24.78 -15.92
N GLU A 113 -20.49 -24.79 -14.69
CA GLU A 113 -20.40 -23.58 -13.88
C GLU A 113 -19.11 -22.85 -14.23
N VAL A 114 -19.23 -21.56 -14.51
CA VAL A 114 -18.12 -20.72 -14.94
C VAL A 114 -18.08 -19.47 -14.09
N MET A 115 -16.86 -19.08 -13.73
CA MET A 115 -16.60 -17.89 -12.95
C MET A 115 -15.86 -16.88 -13.81
N SER A 116 -16.41 -15.67 -13.89
CA SER A 116 -15.69 -14.50 -14.38
C SER A 116 -15.54 -13.51 -13.23
N GLY A 117 -14.68 -12.51 -13.36
CA GLY A 117 -14.52 -11.51 -12.33
C GLY A 117 -13.93 -10.21 -12.84
N ALA A 118 -14.14 -9.16 -12.08
CA ALA A 118 -13.40 -7.91 -12.20
C ALA A 118 -12.67 -7.64 -10.90
N SER A 119 -11.64 -6.84 -11.02
CA SER A 119 -10.93 -6.35 -9.86
C SER A 119 -10.56 -4.89 -10.01
N GLY A 120 -10.34 -4.27 -8.86
CA GLY A 120 -10.01 -2.88 -8.76
C GLY A 120 -9.48 -2.55 -7.39
N SER A 121 -9.39 -1.27 -7.12
CA SER A 121 -9.02 -0.73 -5.83
C SER A 121 -10.24 -0.19 -5.11
N GLY A 122 -10.09 0.02 -3.81
CA GLY A 122 -11.07 0.66 -2.96
C GLY A 122 -10.38 1.33 -1.79
N TRP A 123 -11.14 1.98 -0.93
CA TRP A 123 -10.62 2.45 0.35
C TRP A 123 -11.68 2.46 1.43
N VAL A 124 -11.26 2.20 2.65
CA VAL A 124 -12.12 2.23 3.83
C VAL A 124 -12.33 3.67 4.28
N ILE A 125 -13.59 4.07 4.46
CA ILE A 125 -13.97 5.44 4.84
C ILE A 125 -14.52 5.55 6.27
N THR A 126 -14.86 4.43 6.89
CA THR A 126 -15.27 4.39 8.30
C THR A 126 -14.66 3.17 9.03
N PRO A 127 -14.41 3.26 10.34
CA PRO A 127 -13.78 2.17 11.09
C PRO A 127 -14.65 0.93 11.23
N ASP A 128 -15.97 1.10 11.05
CA ASP A 128 -16.98 0.03 11.05
C ASP A 128 -17.20 -0.59 9.66
N GLY A 129 -16.43 -0.18 8.63
CA GLY A 129 -16.30 -0.95 7.39
C GLY A 129 -17.12 -0.50 6.20
N TYR A 130 -17.45 0.79 6.09
CA TYR A 130 -17.85 1.33 4.79
C TYR A 130 -16.62 1.51 3.90
N VAL A 131 -16.75 1.07 2.65
CA VAL A 131 -15.68 1.07 1.65
C VAL A 131 -16.17 1.77 0.38
N VAL A 132 -15.33 2.57 -0.24
CA VAL A 132 -15.62 3.27 -1.50
C VAL A 132 -14.83 2.60 -2.62
N THR A 133 -15.45 2.45 -3.79
CA THR A 133 -14.81 2.01 -5.05
C THR A 133 -15.60 2.56 -6.24
N ASN A 134 -15.24 2.17 -7.47
CA ASN A 134 -16.04 2.47 -8.66
C ASN A 134 -17.25 1.54 -8.80
N ALA A 135 -18.30 2.01 -9.47
CA ALA A 135 -19.47 1.19 -9.78
C ALA A 135 -19.11 0.03 -10.71
N HIS A 136 -18.30 0.27 -11.75
CA HIS A 136 -17.93 -0.76 -12.73
C HIS A 136 -17.06 -1.90 -12.14
N VAL A 137 -16.46 -1.70 -10.97
CA VAL A 137 -15.69 -2.75 -10.26
C VAL A 137 -16.64 -3.78 -9.60
N VAL A 138 -17.88 -3.38 -9.30
CA VAL A 138 -18.83 -4.20 -8.51
C VAL A 138 -20.17 -4.43 -9.20
N LYS A 139 -20.43 -3.71 -10.30
CA LYS A 139 -21.64 -3.77 -11.10
C LYS A 139 -21.25 -3.87 -12.57
N VAL A 140 -21.84 -4.85 -13.25
CA VAL A 140 -21.79 -5.01 -14.70
C VAL A 140 -23.25 -5.07 -15.17
N ASP A 141 -23.52 -4.55 -16.37
CA ASP A 141 -24.85 -4.66 -16.97
C ASP A 141 -25.25 -6.13 -17.16
N ASP A 142 -26.53 -6.46 -17.00
CA ASP A 142 -27.00 -7.85 -17.07
C ASP A 142 -26.69 -8.50 -18.43
N ASP A 143 -26.75 -7.76 -19.54
CA ASP A 143 -26.49 -8.30 -20.87
C ASP A 143 -24.99 -8.43 -21.15
N GLU A 144 -24.20 -7.45 -20.71
CA GLU A 144 -22.73 -7.54 -20.73
C GLU A 144 -22.25 -8.73 -19.88
N LEU A 145 -22.82 -8.91 -18.69
CA LEU A 145 -22.45 -9.98 -17.78
C LEU A 145 -22.79 -11.35 -18.36
N LYS A 146 -23.95 -11.51 -19.01
CA LYS A 146 -24.29 -12.73 -19.74
C LYS A 146 -23.25 -13.03 -20.81
N GLN A 147 -22.84 -12.01 -21.59
CA GLN A 147 -21.82 -12.17 -22.63
C GLN A 147 -20.47 -12.57 -22.04
N MET A 148 -20.04 -11.93 -20.95
CA MET A 148 -18.78 -12.28 -20.26
C MET A 148 -18.77 -13.72 -19.78
N ILE A 149 -19.84 -14.18 -19.12
CA ILE A 149 -19.95 -15.56 -18.63
C ILE A 149 -19.97 -16.56 -19.78
N ILE A 150 -20.75 -16.29 -20.83
CA ILE A 150 -20.80 -17.17 -22.01
C ILE A 150 -19.44 -17.19 -22.69
N MET A 151 -18.77 -16.06 -22.86
CA MET A 151 -17.46 -15.99 -23.53
C MET A 151 -16.37 -16.71 -22.73
N GLN A 152 -16.38 -16.58 -21.41
CA GLN A 152 -15.50 -17.33 -20.53
C GLN A 152 -15.76 -18.84 -20.66
N ALA A 153 -17.02 -19.25 -20.61
CA ALA A 153 -17.41 -20.65 -20.75
C ALA A 153 -17.03 -21.22 -22.11
N PHE A 154 -17.22 -20.42 -23.16
CA PHE A 154 -16.87 -20.70 -24.53
C PHE A 154 -15.36 -20.94 -24.67
N GLN A 155 -14.54 -20.03 -24.14
CA GLN A 155 -13.09 -20.17 -24.19
C GLN A 155 -12.59 -21.40 -23.42
N GLU A 156 -13.09 -21.63 -22.21
CA GLU A 156 -12.72 -22.79 -21.40
C GLU A 156 -13.13 -24.11 -22.09
N GLN A 157 -14.36 -24.18 -22.59
CA GLN A 157 -14.88 -25.40 -23.20
C GLN A 157 -14.18 -25.73 -24.53
N ILE A 158 -13.93 -24.73 -25.37
CA ILE A 158 -13.17 -24.92 -26.61
C ILE A 158 -11.77 -25.44 -26.32
N ASN A 159 -11.09 -24.86 -25.33
CA ASN A 159 -9.76 -25.30 -24.95
C ASN A 159 -9.77 -26.74 -24.44
N GLU A 160 -10.74 -27.11 -23.60
CA GLU A 160 -10.90 -28.49 -23.11
C GLU A 160 -11.11 -29.47 -24.26
N ASP A 161 -12.05 -29.21 -25.17
CA ASP A 161 -12.35 -30.14 -26.26
C ASP A 161 -11.22 -30.21 -27.31
N ILE A 162 -10.51 -29.11 -27.57
CA ILE A 162 -9.29 -29.13 -28.40
C ILE A 162 -8.25 -30.04 -27.75
N GLN A 163 -8.00 -29.90 -26.45
CA GLN A 163 -6.98 -30.71 -25.76
C GLN A 163 -7.36 -32.19 -25.74
N VAL A 164 -8.64 -32.51 -25.50
CA VAL A 164 -9.15 -33.89 -25.60
C VAL A 164 -8.96 -34.44 -27.01
N THR A 165 -9.39 -33.69 -28.04
CA THR A 165 -9.28 -34.13 -29.45
C THR A 165 -7.82 -34.36 -29.86
N ILE A 166 -6.92 -33.44 -29.49
CA ILE A 166 -5.49 -33.58 -29.78
C ILE A 166 -4.91 -34.78 -29.03
N GLY A 167 -5.27 -34.97 -27.76
CA GLY A 167 -4.84 -36.11 -26.97
C GLY A 167 -5.26 -37.45 -27.57
N ASP A 168 -6.52 -37.56 -28.03
CA ASP A 168 -7.03 -38.77 -28.68
C ASP A 168 -6.31 -39.05 -30.01
N LEU A 169 -6.09 -38.02 -30.83
CA LEU A 169 -5.33 -38.16 -32.08
C LEU A 169 -3.88 -38.57 -31.83
N GLN A 170 -3.23 -38.03 -30.80
CA GLN A 170 -1.86 -38.39 -30.43
C GLN A 170 -1.76 -39.85 -29.97
N GLN A 171 -2.74 -40.37 -29.25
CA GLN A 171 -2.81 -41.79 -28.88
C GLN A 171 -2.92 -42.70 -30.11
N MET A 172 -3.51 -42.20 -31.20
CA MET A 172 -3.57 -42.88 -32.50
C MET A 172 -2.31 -42.67 -33.36
N GLY A 173 -1.29 -41.97 -32.85
CA GLY A 173 -0.06 -41.65 -33.59
C GLY A 173 -0.19 -40.51 -34.59
N LEU A 174 -1.29 -39.73 -34.53
CA LEU A 174 -1.57 -38.63 -35.44
C LEU A 174 -1.26 -37.28 -34.80
N THR A 175 -0.82 -36.33 -35.61
CA THR A 175 -0.56 -34.95 -35.16
C THR A 175 -1.20 -33.95 -36.11
N LEU A 176 -1.81 -32.91 -35.54
CA LEU A 176 -2.40 -31.82 -36.30
C LEU A 176 -1.36 -30.73 -36.56
N THR A 177 -1.36 -30.19 -37.78
CA THR A 177 -0.64 -28.96 -38.12
C THR A 177 -1.26 -27.74 -37.42
N ASP A 178 -0.54 -26.62 -37.37
CA ASP A 178 -1.05 -25.35 -36.83
C ASP A 178 -2.33 -24.88 -37.53
N GLU A 179 -2.39 -25.01 -38.86
CA GLU A 179 -3.58 -24.67 -39.64
C GLU A 179 -4.78 -25.54 -39.23
N GLN A 180 -4.57 -26.84 -39.06
CA GLN A 180 -5.63 -27.77 -38.64
C GLN A 180 -6.08 -27.49 -37.21
N ARG A 181 -5.17 -27.13 -36.29
CA ARG A 181 -5.50 -26.71 -34.93
C ARG A 181 -6.37 -25.45 -34.93
N GLN A 182 -6.05 -24.47 -35.78
CA GLN A 182 -6.88 -23.27 -35.93
C GLN A 182 -8.26 -23.59 -36.51
N LYS A 183 -8.34 -24.48 -37.52
CA LYS A 183 -9.63 -24.93 -38.06
C LYS A 183 -10.44 -25.66 -36.99
N LEU A 184 -9.82 -26.53 -36.20
CA LEU A 184 -10.48 -27.25 -35.10
C LEU A 184 -11.05 -26.27 -34.06
N ALA A 185 -10.29 -25.23 -33.70
CA ALA A 185 -10.80 -24.17 -32.84
C ALA A 185 -12.04 -23.48 -33.44
N ASN A 186 -12.03 -23.19 -34.74
CA ASN A 186 -13.17 -22.58 -35.43
C ASN A 186 -14.39 -23.51 -35.50
N VAL A 187 -14.18 -24.83 -35.61
CA VAL A 187 -15.25 -25.85 -35.55
C VAL A 187 -15.95 -25.79 -34.19
N TYR A 188 -15.20 -25.90 -33.09
CA TYR A 188 -15.78 -25.82 -31.75
C TYR A 188 -16.40 -24.45 -31.47
N ALA A 189 -15.76 -23.37 -31.90
CA ALA A 189 -16.30 -22.02 -31.78
C ALA A 189 -17.66 -21.88 -32.47
N SER A 190 -17.78 -22.37 -33.71
CA SER A 190 -19.04 -22.32 -34.46
C SER A 190 -20.14 -23.17 -33.81
N PHE A 191 -19.78 -24.32 -33.26
CA PHE A 191 -20.70 -25.19 -32.55
C PHE A 191 -21.24 -24.53 -31.28
N TYR A 192 -20.35 -24.07 -30.39
CA TYR A 192 -20.76 -23.49 -29.12
C TYR A 192 -21.48 -22.14 -29.28
N ALA A 193 -21.14 -21.36 -30.31
CA ALA A 193 -21.84 -20.11 -30.60
C ALA A 193 -23.32 -20.35 -30.97
N ARG A 194 -23.64 -21.55 -31.48
CA ARG A 194 -25.00 -21.93 -31.85
C ARG A 194 -25.80 -22.53 -30.71
N TYR A 195 -25.16 -23.29 -29.82
CA TYR A 195 -25.87 -24.16 -28.87
C TYR A 195 -25.62 -23.84 -27.39
N MET A 196 -24.60 -23.06 -27.04
CA MET A 196 -24.35 -22.69 -25.65
C MET A 196 -25.36 -21.64 -25.18
N THR A 197 -25.97 -21.89 -24.03
CA THR A 197 -26.95 -21.00 -23.42
C THR A 197 -26.67 -20.82 -21.94
N LEU A 198 -27.02 -19.65 -21.39
CA LEU A 198 -26.94 -19.39 -19.96
C LEU A 198 -28.20 -19.92 -19.26
N LEU A 199 -28.03 -20.76 -18.24
CA LEU A 199 -29.12 -21.36 -17.46
C LEU A 199 -29.55 -20.52 -16.26
N THR A 200 -28.63 -19.77 -15.65
CA THR A 200 -28.87 -19.06 -14.40
C THR A 200 -28.60 -17.58 -14.52
N LYS A 201 -29.29 -16.78 -13.72
CA LYS A 201 -28.84 -15.41 -13.46
C LYS A 201 -27.49 -15.48 -12.74
N PRO A 202 -26.47 -14.74 -13.20
CA PRO A 202 -25.17 -14.76 -12.57
C PRO A 202 -25.25 -14.31 -11.11
N VAL A 203 -24.59 -15.04 -10.21
CA VAL A 203 -24.47 -14.67 -8.80
C VAL A 203 -23.25 -13.77 -8.64
N ILE A 204 -23.45 -12.57 -8.11
CA ILE A 204 -22.39 -11.58 -7.84
C ILE A 204 -21.88 -11.77 -6.40
N GLN A 205 -20.56 -11.90 -6.23
CA GLN A 205 -19.91 -11.92 -4.92
C GLN A 205 -18.75 -10.94 -4.92
N THR A 206 -18.82 -9.91 -4.08
CA THR A 206 -17.75 -8.93 -3.92
C THR A 206 -16.99 -9.17 -2.61
N PHE A 207 -15.67 -9.07 -2.69
CA PHE A 207 -14.74 -9.23 -1.58
C PHE A 207 -13.84 -7.99 -1.46
N VAL A 208 -13.58 -7.57 -0.23
CA VAL A 208 -12.60 -6.54 0.10
C VAL A 208 -11.40 -7.21 0.76
N ASN A 209 -10.25 -7.12 0.11
CA ASN A 209 -9.00 -7.64 0.60
C ASN A 209 -8.19 -6.48 1.20
N LEU A 210 -7.97 -6.54 2.51
CA LEU A 210 -7.03 -5.66 3.19
C LEU A 210 -5.59 -6.07 2.83
N GLY A 211 -4.66 -5.12 2.83
CA GLY A 211 -3.25 -5.38 2.61
C GLY A 211 -2.61 -6.33 3.63
N ALA A 212 -1.31 -6.57 3.50
CA ALA A 212 -0.59 -7.61 4.25
C ALA A 212 -0.89 -7.65 5.76
N ALA A 213 -1.57 -8.72 6.17
CA ALA A 213 -1.66 -9.13 7.56
C ALA A 213 -1.06 -10.54 7.72
N ILE A 214 0.07 -10.59 8.46
CA ILE A 214 0.70 -11.75 9.13
C ILE A 214 1.76 -12.54 8.32
N PRO A 215 3.06 -12.45 8.70
CA PRO A 215 4.09 -13.42 8.34
C PRO A 215 3.79 -14.80 8.96
N GLY A 216 3.85 -15.87 8.15
CA GLY A 216 3.69 -17.27 8.60
C GLY A 216 2.33 -17.91 8.32
N TYR A 217 1.37 -17.16 7.76
CA TYR A 217 0.16 -17.73 7.17
C TYR A 217 0.31 -17.80 5.65
N GLY A 218 0.35 -19.02 5.12
CA GLY A 218 0.25 -19.26 3.68
C GLY A 218 -1.17 -18.97 3.19
N ASN A 219 -1.25 -18.32 2.03
CA ASN A 219 -2.43 -17.99 1.24
C ASN A 219 -3.33 -16.89 1.82
N VAL A 220 -3.45 -15.82 1.02
CA VAL A 220 -4.55 -14.84 0.90
C VAL A 220 -5.57 -14.93 2.03
N GLN A 221 -5.53 -13.97 2.96
CA GLN A 221 -6.61 -13.76 3.92
C GLN A 221 -7.91 -13.71 3.11
N LYS A 222 -8.83 -14.67 3.33
CA LYS A 222 -10.12 -14.70 2.62
C LYS A 222 -10.76 -13.33 2.78
N GLY A 223 -10.84 -12.56 1.68
CA GLY A 223 -11.33 -11.20 1.70
C GLY A 223 -12.67 -11.09 2.43
N TYR A 224 -12.95 -9.92 2.99
CA TYR A 224 -14.22 -9.69 3.67
C TYR A 224 -15.33 -9.66 2.63
N PRO A 225 -16.36 -10.53 2.73
CA PRO A 225 -17.51 -10.44 1.85
C PRO A 225 -18.17 -9.08 2.06
N ALA A 226 -18.48 -8.42 0.94
CA ALA A 226 -18.98 -7.06 0.92
C ALA A 226 -20.41 -6.99 0.37
N GLU A 227 -21.26 -6.24 1.06
CA GLU A 227 -22.59 -5.87 0.58
C GLU A 227 -22.50 -4.55 -0.20
N ILE A 228 -23.08 -4.49 -1.40
CA ILE A 228 -23.22 -3.23 -2.14
C ILE A 228 -24.37 -2.44 -1.51
N LYS A 229 -24.06 -1.35 -0.78
CA LYS A 229 -25.07 -0.49 -0.14
C LYS A 229 -25.65 0.52 -1.12
N LYS A 230 -24.82 1.03 -2.02
CA LYS A 230 -25.21 1.95 -3.09
C LYS A 230 -24.23 1.83 -4.24
N SER A 231 -24.73 1.94 -5.47
CA SER A 231 -23.91 2.02 -6.67
C SER A 231 -24.54 3.01 -7.63
N GLY A 232 -23.70 3.79 -8.30
CA GLY A 232 -24.11 4.65 -9.41
C GLY A 232 -24.06 3.89 -10.72
N GLU A 233 -23.90 4.64 -11.81
CA GLU A 233 -23.70 4.06 -13.14
C GLU A 233 -22.24 4.20 -13.56
N PRO A 234 -21.65 3.17 -14.21
CA PRO A 234 -20.34 3.27 -14.86
C PRO A 234 -20.22 4.51 -15.76
N ALA A 235 -18.97 4.93 -16.04
CA ALA A 235 -18.71 6.08 -16.89
C ALA A 235 -19.48 5.93 -18.24
N PRO A 236 -20.19 6.98 -18.71
CA PRO A 236 -20.11 8.38 -18.30
C PRO A 236 -20.99 8.81 -17.11
N GLY A 237 -21.60 7.87 -16.39
CA GLY A 237 -22.33 8.09 -15.16
C GLY A 237 -21.45 8.39 -13.93
N LYS A 238 -22.10 8.59 -12.78
CA LYS A 238 -21.43 8.75 -11.48
C LYS A 238 -20.91 7.38 -11.01
N ASP A 239 -19.77 6.98 -11.53
CA ASP A 239 -19.17 5.66 -11.35
C ASP A 239 -18.55 5.50 -9.95
N VAL A 240 -19.41 5.47 -8.93
CA VAL A 240 -19.07 5.35 -7.51
C VAL A 240 -19.93 4.25 -6.90
N ALA A 241 -19.33 3.40 -6.06
CA ALA A 241 -20.04 2.44 -5.23
C ALA A 241 -19.59 2.54 -3.77
N ILE A 242 -20.56 2.36 -2.87
CA ILE A 242 -20.36 2.25 -1.43
C ILE A 242 -20.67 0.81 -1.04
N LEU A 243 -19.67 0.13 -0.49
CA LEU A 243 -19.74 -1.22 0.02
C LEU A 243 -19.77 -1.21 1.55
N LYS A 244 -20.23 -2.30 2.15
CA LYS A 244 -20.14 -2.56 3.59
C LYS A 244 -19.55 -3.94 3.84
N ILE A 245 -18.51 -3.98 4.67
CA ILE A 245 -17.93 -5.22 5.20
C ILE A 245 -18.24 -5.37 6.68
N ASN A 246 -18.21 -6.62 7.17
CA ASN A 246 -18.41 -6.92 8.59
C ASN A 246 -17.05 -6.99 9.33
N ALA A 247 -16.49 -5.82 9.64
CA ALA A 247 -15.26 -5.67 10.41
C ALA A 247 -15.29 -4.33 11.16
N ASN A 248 -14.46 -4.22 12.19
CA ASN A 248 -14.35 -3.04 13.06
C ASN A 248 -12.88 -2.64 13.24
N ASN A 249 -12.65 -1.44 13.76
CA ASN A 249 -11.32 -0.88 13.99
C ASN A 249 -10.45 -0.87 12.72
N LEU A 250 -11.09 -0.71 11.56
CA LEU A 250 -10.40 -0.68 10.29
C LEU A 250 -9.59 0.63 10.14
N PRO A 251 -8.47 0.57 9.41
CA PRO A 251 -7.79 1.78 8.95
C PRO A 251 -8.73 2.60 8.05
N THR A 252 -8.60 3.93 8.08
CA THR A 252 -9.51 4.84 7.35
C THR A 252 -8.73 5.94 6.64
N VAL A 253 -9.27 6.45 5.53
CA VAL A 253 -8.79 7.69 4.88
C VAL A 253 -9.78 8.83 5.09
N THR A 254 -9.30 10.07 4.98
CA THR A 254 -10.11 11.28 5.15
C THR A 254 -10.49 11.87 3.79
N LEU A 255 -11.73 12.34 3.63
CA LEU A 255 -12.14 13.09 2.44
C LEU A 255 -11.77 14.57 2.58
N SER A 256 -11.23 15.18 1.54
CA SER A 256 -10.93 16.62 1.56
C SER A 256 -12.18 17.46 1.35
N ASP A 257 -12.29 18.57 2.08
CA ASP A 257 -13.26 19.65 1.82
C ASP A 257 -12.69 20.75 0.90
N GLU A 258 -11.42 20.62 0.50
CA GLU A 258 -10.75 21.64 -0.29
C GLU A 258 -11.15 21.60 -1.77
N LYS A 259 -11.25 22.79 -2.35
CA LYS A 259 -11.49 22.93 -3.79
C LYS A 259 -10.20 22.62 -4.55
N VAL A 260 -10.25 21.58 -5.37
CA VAL A 260 -9.18 21.17 -6.28
C VAL A 260 -8.93 22.24 -7.35
N LYS A 261 -7.66 22.44 -7.71
CA LYS A 261 -7.20 23.36 -8.75
C LYS A 261 -6.30 22.64 -9.75
N ILE A 262 -6.21 23.21 -10.95
CA ILE A 262 -5.24 22.77 -11.96
C ILE A 262 -3.82 23.01 -11.41
N GLN A 263 -2.92 22.07 -11.64
CA GLN A 263 -1.56 21.96 -11.10
C GLN A 263 -1.45 21.59 -9.61
N ASP A 264 -2.56 21.30 -8.92
CA ASP A 264 -2.46 20.68 -7.59
C ASP A 264 -1.71 19.34 -7.71
N ARG A 265 -0.75 19.12 -6.82
CA ARG A 265 0.00 17.86 -6.74
C ARG A 265 -0.88 16.80 -6.13
N VAL A 266 -0.86 15.63 -6.76
CA VAL A 266 -1.76 14.53 -6.40
C VAL A 266 -1.03 13.20 -6.42
N ILE A 267 -1.53 12.28 -5.61
CA ILE A 267 -0.98 10.93 -5.45
C ILE A 267 -2.10 9.93 -5.66
N ALA A 268 -1.93 9.01 -6.60
CA ALA A 268 -2.84 7.87 -6.78
C ALA A 268 -2.28 6.67 -6.03
N MET A 269 -3.18 5.88 -5.43
CA MET A 269 -2.84 4.63 -4.77
C MET A 269 -3.83 3.54 -5.15
N GLY A 270 -3.35 2.33 -5.42
CA GLY A 270 -4.21 1.22 -5.80
C GLY A 270 -3.44 -0.06 -6.14
N TYR A 271 -4.13 -1.01 -6.76
CA TYR A 271 -3.62 -2.35 -7.11
C TYR A 271 -3.63 -2.54 -8.63
N PRO A 272 -2.70 -1.89 -9.37
CA PRO A 272 -2.60 -2.08 -10.81
C PRO A 272 -2.29 -3.53 -11.15
N GLY A 273 -3.10 -4.16 -12.00
CA GLY A 273 -2.97 -5.58 -12.32
C GLY A 273 -1.58 -5.95 -12.87
N VAL A 274 -0.94 -5.05 -13.62
CA VAL A 274 0.41 -5.23 -14.17
C VAL A 274 1.54 -5.26 -13.14
N ALA A 275 1.33 -4.68 -11.96
CA ALA A 275 2.28 -4.73 -10.86
C ALA A 275 1.88 -5.80 -9.83
N THR A 276 0.59 -5.92 -9.55
CA THR A 276 0.03 -6.88 -8.60
C THR A 276 0.25 -8.32 -9.08
N PHE A 277 -0.15 -8.66 -10.31
CA PHE A 277 -0.11 -10.03 -10.86
C PHE A 277 1.10 -10.30 -11.77
N ASN A 278 2.20 -9.57 -11.58
CA ASN A 278 3.36 -9.71 -12.42
C ASN A 278 4.01 -11.10 -12.21
N PRO A 279 4.14 -11.94 -13.26
CA PRO A 279 4.64 -13.31 -13.13
C PRO A 279 6.12 -13.40 -12.71
N MET A 280 6.87 -12.29 -12.79
CA MET A 280 8.26 -12.23 -12.35
C MET A 280 8.41 -11.90 -10.86
N LEU A 281 7.32 -11.55 -10.15
CA LEU A 281 7.35 -11.15 -8.75
C LEU A 281 6.89 -12.28 -7.83
N THR A 282 7.34 -12.22 -6.58
CA THR A 282 6.83 -13.09 -5.52
C THR A 282 5.36 -12.74 -5.26
N GLN A 283 4.47 -13.62 -5.70
CA GLN A 283 3.01 -13.41 -5.66
C GLN A 283 2.48 -13.20 -4.23
N ASP A 284 3.06 -13.89 -3.25
CA ASP A 284 2.66 -13.80 -1.85
C ASP A 284 2.83 -12.40 -1.23
N GLN A 285 3.77 -11.60 -1.74
CA GLN A 285 4.03 -10.24 -1.24
C GLN A 285 3.48 -9.15 -2.16
N SER A 286 3.43 -9.40 -3.47
CA SER A 286 3.04 -8.39 -4.47
C SER A 286 1.52 -8.19 -4.56
N ASN A 287 0.74 -9.22 -4.22
CA ASN A 287 -0.73 -9.19 -4.31
C ASN A 287 -1.43 -8.36 -3.22
N ILE A 288 -0.68 -7.87 -2.22
CA ILE A 288 -1.23 -7.32 -0.97
C ILE A 288 -0.63 -5.97 -0.58
N VAL A 289 0.13 -5.33 -1.47
CA VAL A 289 0.70 -4.00 -1.28
C VAL A 289 0.23 -3.07 -2.39
N PRO A 290 -0.38 -1.92 -2.07
CA PRO A 290 -0.81 -0.99 -3.10
C PRO A 290 0.41 -0.29 -3.74
N THR A 291 0.34 -0.05 -5.04
CA THR A 291 1.26 0.82 -5.78
C THR A 291 0.88 2.28 -5.55
N THR A 292 1.88 3.14 -5.38
CA THR A 292 1.71 4.59 -5.26
C THR A 292 2.40 5.31 -6.41
N THR A 293 1.69 6.23 -7.06
CA THR A 293 2.21 7.08 -8.14
C THR A 293 1.82 8.53 -7.90
N ALA A 294 2.60 9.48 -8.41
CA ALA A 294 2.40 10.91 -8.17
C ALA A 294 2.42 11.72 -9.47
N GLY A 295 1.72 12.85 -9.47
CA GLY A 295 1.53 13.74 -10.61
C GLY A 295 0.77 15.00 -10.23
N THR A 296 0.03 15.58 -11.18
CA THR A 296 -0.73 16.82 -11.03
C THR A 296 -2.10 16.74 -11.70
N ILE A 297 -3.03 17.59 -11.23
CA ILE A 297 -4.28 17.86 -11.95
C ILE A 297 -3.97 18.66 -13.22
N SER A 298 -4.30 18.09 -14.37
CA SER A 298 -4.04 18.70 -15.68
C SER A 298 -5.19 19.58 -16.17
N ALA A 299 -6.44 19.17 -15.95
CA ALA A 299 -7.63 19.88 -16.41
C ALA A 299 -8.91 19.41 -15.71
N PHE A 300 -10.00 20.15 -15.89
CA PHE A 300 -11.35 19.68 -15.61
C PHE A 300 -12.09 19.40 -16.91
N LYS A 301 -12.76 18.26 -17.01
CA LYS A 301 -13.52 17.86 -18.21
C LYS A 301 -14.98 17.62 -17.85
N LYS A 302 -15.88 18.05 -18.73
CA LYS A 302 -17.32 17.83 -18.59
C LYS A 302 -17.67 16.39 -18.97
N MET A 303 -18.61 15.79 -18.22
CA MET A 303 -19.11 14.42 -18.43
C MET A 303 -20.63 14.39 -18.64
N GLY A 304 -21.11 13.30 -19.23
CA GLY A 304 -22.52 13.14 -19.63
C GLY A 304 -22.92 14.19 -20.66
N THR A 305 -24.11 14.77 -20.50
CA THR A 305 -24.58 15.91 -21.32
C THR A 305 -24.01 17.27 -20.87
N GLY A 306 -22.89 17.27 -20.15
CA GLY A 306 -22.26 18.47 -19.57
C GLY A 306 -22.70 18.78 -18.14
N ALA A 307 -23.41 17.85 -17.48
CA ALA A 307 -24.03 18.07 -16.18
C ALA A 307 -23.05 18.11 -14.99
N TRP A 308 -21.86 17.51 -15.12
CA TRP A 308 -20.85 17.45 -14.06
C TRP A 308 -19.44 17.33 -14.63
N GLU A 309 -18.42 17.39 -13.77
CA GLU A 309 -17.00 17.40 -14.14
C GLU A 309 -16.20 16.25 -13.53
N VAL A 310 -15.18 15.80 -14.26
CA VAL A 310 -14.12 14.92 -13.79
C VAL A 310 -12.78 15.65 -13.79
N TYR A 311 -11.86 15.16 -12.95
CA TYR A 311 -10.50 15.67 -12.87
C TYR A 311 -9.62 14.90 -13.83
N GLN A 312 -9.05 15.58 -14.83
CA GLN A 312 -7.97 15.02 -15.62
C GLN A 312 -6.66 15.17 -14.84
N HIS A 313 -5.86 14.12 -14.78
CA HIS A 313 -4.53 14.13 -14.17
C HIS A 313 -3.51 13.34 -14.99
N ASP A 314 -2.24 13.62 -14.76
CA ASP A 314 -1.11 12.97 -15.45
C ASP A 314 -0.49 11.80 -14.64
N VAL A 315 -0.99 11.55 -13.42
CA VAL A 315 -0.55 10.43 -12.58
C VAL A 315 -0.65 9.12 -13.34
N ALA A 316 0.43 8.34 -13.38
CA ALA A 316 0.46 7.03 -14.01
C ALA A 316 -0.51 6.07 -13.28
N ILE A 317 -1.55 5.66 -14.00
CA ILE A 317 -2.52 4.65 -13.58
C ILE A 317 -2.83 3.73 -14.76
N THR A 318 -3.32 2.54 -14.45
CA THR A 318 -3.72 1.49 -15.40
C THR A 318 -4.83 0.64 -14.78
N HIS A 319 -5.39 -0.31 -15.53
CA HIS A 319 -6.36 -1.31 -15.03
C HIS A 319 -5.96 -1.85 -13.64
N GLY A 320 -6.92 -1.87 -12.72
CA GLY A 320 -6.71 -2.23 -11.31
C GLY A 320 -6.57 -1.04 -10.36
N ASN A 321 -6.15 0.15 -10.83
CA ASN A 321 -6.24 1.38 -10.02
C ASN A 321 -7.67 1.93 -9.92
N SER A 322 -8.54 1.52 -10.83
CA SER A 322 -9.95 1.91 -10.84
C SER A 322 -10.57 1.62 -9.48
N GLY A 323 -11.16 2.65 -8.88
CA GLY A 323 -11.77 2.62 -7.57
C GLY A 323 -10.79 2.93 -6.45
N GLY A 324 -9.53 3.25 -6.74
CA GLY A 324 -8.51 3.67 -5.77
C GLY A 324 -8.48 5.19 -5.57
N PRO A 325 -8.03 5.68 -4.41
CA PRO A 325 -8.12 7.10 -4.07
C PRO A 325 -7.09 7.94 -4.83
N LEU A 326 -7.48 9.19 -5.13
CA LEU A 326 -6.58 10.26 -5.53
C LEU A 326 -6.45 11.24 -4.35
N PHE A 327 -5.25 11.34 -3.78
CA PHE A 327 -4.94 12.16 -2.62
C PHE A 327 -4.37 13.52 -3.00
N ASN A 328 -4.64 14.54 -2.19
CA ASN A 328 -3.87 15.79 -2.17
C ASN A 328 -2.58 15.65 -1.33
N GLU A 329 -1.82 16.74 -1.20
CA GLU A 329 -0.59 16.79 -0.40
C GLU A 329 -0.80 16.67 1.12
N LYS A 330 -2.05 16.63 1.59
CA LYS A 330 -2.38 16.35 3.00
C LYS A 330 -2.71 14.88 3.23
N GLY A 331 -2.70 14.05 2.18
CA GLY A 331 -3.18 12.67 2.24
C GLY A 331 -4.70 12.57 2.35
N GLU A 332 -5.44 13.62 2.01
CA GLU A 332 -6.90 13.60 1.96
C GLU A 332 -7.37 13.25 0.55
N VAL A 333 -8.41 12.42 0.45
CA VAL A 333 -8.99 12.00 -0.83
C VAL A 333 -9.73 13.17 -1.46
N ILE A 334 -9.31 13.55 -2.66
CA ILE A 334 -9.98 14.54 -3.50
C ILE A 334 -10.77 13.90 -4.65
N GLY A 335 -10.50 12.65 -5.01
CA GLY A 335 -11.23 11.93 -6.05
C GLY A 335 -11.01 10.42 -6.08
N ILE A 336 -11.71 9.76 -7.01
CA ILE A 336 -11.66 8.32 -7.28
C ILE A 336 -11.05 8.11 -8.66
N ASN A 337 -9.92 7.42 -8.78
CA ASN A 337 -9.37 7.04 -10.09
C ASN A 337 -10.39 6.12 -10.80
N THR A 338 -10.76 6.40 -12.05
CA THR A 338 -11.83 5.65 -12.75
C THR A 338 -11.38 5.07 -14.09
N PHE A 339 -11.01 5.92 -15.06
CA PHE A 339 -10.67 5.51 -16.41
C PHE A 339 -9.49 6.31 -16.98
N GLY A 340 -8.76 5.69 -17.91
CA GLY A 340 -7.71 6.32 -18.70
C GLY A 340 -8.15 6.59 -20.13
N SER A 341 -7.36 7.37 -20.86
CA SER A 341 -7.50 7.48 -22.32
C SER A 341 -6.87 6.26 -23.00
N GLY A 342 -7.34 5.92 -24.19
CA GLY A 342 -6.73 4.84 -24.96
C GLY A 342 -7.13 4.91 -26.43
N LYS A 343 -6.57 3.99 -27.21
CA LYS A 343 -6.88 3.82 -28.63
C LYS A 343 -7.02 2.33 -28.93
N TYR A 344 -7.88 2.00 -29.88
CA TYR A 344 -7.95 0.64 -30.38
C TYR A 344 -6.84 0.41 -31.41
N ASN A 345 -5.97 -0.57 -31.17
CA ASN A 345 -4.97 -0.99 -32.14
C ASN A 345 -5.61 -1.93 -33.16
N SER A 346 -5.72 -1.48 -34.42
CA SER A 346 -6.34 -2.23 -35.50
C SER A 346 -5.56 -3.48 -35.94
N GLN A 347 -4.29 -3.59 -35.58
CA GLN A 347 -3.44 -4.74 -35.92
C GLN A 347 -3.58 -5.87 -34.90
N THR A 348 -3.67 -5.53 -33.62
CA THR A 348 -3.79 -6.50 -32.52
C THR A 348 -5.24 -6.72 -32.08
N GLY A 349 -6.16 -5.83 -32.46
CA GLY A 349 -7.53 -5.83 -31.98
C GLY A 349 -7.66 -5.51 -30.49
N SER A 350 -6.65 -4.87 -29.88
CA SER A 350 -6.60 -4.60 -28.45
C SER A 350 -6.74 -3.11 -28.14
N TRP A 351 -7.34 -2.80 -26.99
CA TRP A 351 -7.32 -1.45 -26.43
C TRP A 351 -5.92 -1.16 -25.85
N GLU A 352 -5.29 -0.06 -26.29
CA GLU A 352 -4.01 0.42 -25.78
C GLU A 352 -4.22 1.68 -24.95
N GLU A 353 -3.84 1.64 -23.68
CA GLU A 353 -3.90 2.80 -22.79
C GLU A 353 -2.88 3.87 -23.21
N VAL A 354 -3.28 5.14 -23.11
CA VAL A 354 -2.41 6.31 -23.26
C VAL A 354 -2.16 6.89 -21.88
N GLN A 355 -0.94 6.69 -21.38
CA GLN A 355 -0.52 7.21 -20.07
C GLN A 355 -0.50 8.74 -20.03
N GLY A 356 -0.73 9.30 -18.84
CA GLY A 356 -0.74 10.76 -18.61
C GLY A 356 -2.04 11.47 -18.96
N PHE A 357 -3.07 10.75 -19.41
CA PHE A 357 -4.40 11.30 -19.70
C PHE A 357 -5.47 10.48 -18.97
N ASN A 358 -5.47 10.62 -17.65
CA ASN A 358 -6.25 9.82 -16.73
C ASN A 358 -7.31 10.66 -16.04
N PHE A 359 -8.39 10.03 -15.59
CA PHE A 359 -9.55 10.73 -15.06
C PHE A 359 -9.98 10.19 -13.69
N ALA A 360 -10.31 11.13 -12.81
CA ALA A 360 -10.84 10.85 -11.48
C ALA A 360 -12.21 11.52 -11.26
N ILE A 361 -13.10 10.82 -10.57
CA ILE A 361 -14.40 11.33 -10.15
C ILE A 361 -14.21 12.17 -8.88
N PRO A 362 -14.79 13.37 -8.78
CA PRO A 362 -14.66 14.21 -7.59
C PRO A 362 -15.16 13.52 -6.31
N ALA A 363 -14.44 13.70 -5.20
CA ALA A 363 -14.85 13.20 -3.89
C ALA A 363 -16.19 13.81 -3.39
N THR A 364 -16.64 14.92 -3.98
CA THR A 364 -17.98 15.46 -3.72
C THR A 364 -19.09 14.46 -4.08
N ILE A 365 -18.90 13.65 -5.12
CA ILE A 365 -19.85 12.59 -5.51
C ILE A 365 -19.87 11.48 -4.45
N VAL A 366 -18.72 11.14 -3.87
CA VAL A 366 -18.66 10.21 -2.73
C VAL A 366 -19.45 10.75 -1.55
N LYS A 367 -19.26 12.04 -1.21
CA LYS A 367 -20.00 12.70 -0.13
C LYS A 367 -21.52 12.68 -0.36
N GLU A 368 -21.98 12.92 -1.59
CA GLU A 368 -23.40 12.78 -1.95
C GLU A 368 -23.92 11.37 -1.63
N PHE A 369 -23.19 10.33 -2.05
CA PHE A 369 -23.60 8.94 -1.84
C PHE A 369 -23.62 8.55 -0.36
N LEU A 370 -22.63 9.00 0.42
CA LEU A 370 -22.58 8.75 1.86
C LEU A 370 -23.72 9.48 2.60
N ASN A 371 -24.04 10.72 2.20
CA ASN A 371 -25.14 11.47 2.77
C ASN A 371 -26.49 10.78 2.54
N GLU A 372 -26.73 10.27 1.34
CA GLU A 372 -27.96 9.51 1.03
C GLU A 372 -28.09 8.22 1.88
N LEU A 373 -26.95 7.63 2.27
CA LEU A 373 -26.90 6.47 3.16
C LEU A 373 -26.89 6.85 4.65
N ASN A 374 -26.87 8.13 5.00
CA ASN A 374 -26.65 8.64 6.36
C ASN A 374 -25.36 8.13 7.00
N VAL A 375 -24.32 7.90 6.20
CA VAL A 375 -23.00 7.47 6.65
C VAL A 375 -22.10 8.69 6.81
N LYS A 376 -21.46 8.82 7.98
CA LYS A 376 -20.50 9.89 8.23
C LYS A 376 -19.08 9.32 8.12
N PRO A 377 -18.23 9.83 7.21
CA PRO A 377 -16.80 9.56 7.25
C PRO A 377 -16.25 9.85 8.64
N GLU A 378 -15.42 8.95 9.17
CA GLU A 378 -14.80 9.11 10.48
C GLU A 378 -13.41 8.49 10.46
N GLN A 379 -12.44 9.23 10.98
CA GLN A 379 -11.11 8.69 11.22
C GLN A 379 -11.10 7.86 12.51
N GLY A 380 -10.80 6.57 12.41
CA GLY A 380 -10.77 5.68 13.57
C GLY A 380 -9.61 5.96 14.53
N LYS A 381 -9.81 5.68 15.82
CA LYS A 381 -8.76 5.84 16.85
C LYS A 381 -7.45 5.13 16.52
N LEU A 382 -7.52 3.89 16.02
CA LEU A 382 -6.31 3.16 15.60
C LEU A 382 -5.62 3.78 14.38
N THR A 383 -6.39 4.42 13.48
CA THR A 383 -5.81 5.17 12.36
C THR A 383 -5.03 6.38 12.88
N GLN A 384 -5.59 7.13 13.84
CA GLN A 384 -4.91 8.26 14.47
C GLN A 384 -3.61 7.82 15.16
N MET A 385 -3.66 6.75 15.96
CA MET A 385 -2.48 6.17 16.59
C MET A 385 -1.42 5.71 15.57
N TYR A 386 -1.86 5.15 14.44
CA TYR A 386 -0.97 4.73 13.35
C TYR A 386 -0.30 5.93 12.69
N HIS A 387 -1.03 7.02 12.42
CA HIS A 387 -0.45 8.26 11.91
C HIS A 387 0.59 8.83 12.88
N GLU A 388 0.30 8.88 14.18
CA GLU A 388 1.28 9.28 15.20
C GLU A 388 2.53 8.38 15.22
N ALA A 389 2.37 7.06 15.04
CA ALA A 389 3.50 6.14 14.96
C ALA A 389 4.36 6.37 13.72
N ILE A 390 3.73 6.66 12.57
CA ILE A 390 4.42 7.02 11.33
C ILE A 390 5.11 8.38 11.46
N ASP A 391 4.50 9.37 12.13
CA ASP A 391 5.16 10.65 12.43
C ASP A 391 6.47 10.42 13.18
N LEU A 392 6.42 9.65 14.26
CA LEU A 392 7.62 9.29 15.04
C LEU A 392 8.66 8.56 14.17
N PHE A 393 8.22 7.66 13.29
CA PHE A 393 9.12 6.94 12.38
C PHE A 393 9.85 7.90 11.42
N PHE A 394 9.13 8.82 10.77
CA PHE A 394 9.73 9.79 9.84
C PHE A 394 10.52 10.90 10.53
N GLU A 395 10.39 11.04 11.86
CA GLU A 395 11.20 11.93 12.69
C GLU A 395 12.37 11.20 13.39
N ASP A 396 12.72 10.01 12.91
CA ASP A 396 13.79 9.14 13.41
C ASP A 396 13.65 8.68 14.87
N HIS A 397 12.46 8.84 15.47
CA HIS A 397 12.11 8.37 16.80
C HIS A 397 11.66 6.89 16.80
N PHE A 398 12.50 6.00 16.26
CA PHE A 398 12.15 4.61 15.98
C PHE A 398 11.76 3.78 17.21
N GLU A 399 12.36 4.04 18.38
CA GLU A 399 11.96 3.37 19.63
C GLU A 399 10.52 3.74 20.03
N ALA A 400 10.19 5.03 20.01
CA ALA A 400 8.85 5.50 20.33
C ALA A 400 7.81 5.05 19.27
N ALA A 401 8.18 5.09 17.99
CA ALA A 401 7.35 4.58 16.90
C ALA A 401 7.04 3.08 17.10
N LYS A 402 8.06 2.27 17.39
CA LYS A 402 7.91 0.83 17.65
C LYS A 402 6.97 0.55 18.82
N ASP A 403 7.08 1.30 19.91
CA ASP A 403 6.21 1.15 21.07
C ASP A 403 4.75 1.51 20.73
N LYS A 404 4.55 2.58 19.95
CA LYS A 404 3.22 2.95 19.44
C LYS A 404 2.63 1.88 18.52
N PHE A 405 3.43 1.33 17.60
CA PHE A 405 2.99 0.20 16.77
C PHE A 405 2.65 -1.03 17.60
N LYS A 406 3.37 -1.28 18.70
CA LYS A 406 3.01 -2.34 19.64
C LYS A 406 1.64 -2.10 20.28
N GLU A 407 1.33 -0.88 20.71
CA GLU A 407 -0.01 -0.55 21.25
C GLU A 407 -1.12 -0.82 20.24
N ILE A 408 -0.91 -0.47 18.97
CA ILE A 408 -1.86 -0.72 17.89
C ILE A 408 -2.05 -2.23 17.68
N TYR A 409 -0.94 -2.99 17.65
CA TYR A 409 -0.97 -4.44 17.50
C TYR A 409 -1.71 -5.13 18.65
N ASP A 410 -1.48 -4.68 19.89
CA ASP A 410 -2.14 -5.23 21.08
C ASP A 410 -3.64 -4.90 21.07
N ALA A 411 -4.05 -3.77 20.48
CA ALA A 411 -5.45 -3.39 20.33
C ALA A 411 -6.17 -4.08 19.15
N SER A 412 -5.47 -4.29 18.04
CA SER A 412 -5.97 -5.01 16.86
C SER A 412 -4.81 -5.64 16.09
N SER A 413 -4.58 -6.93 16.32
CA SER A 413 -3.55 -7.70 15.61
C SER A 413 -3.84 -7.84 14.10
N ALA A 414 -5.08 -7.57 13.68
CA ALA A 414 -5.50 -7.55 12.28
C ALA A 414 -5.25 -6.21 11.58
N PHE A 415 -4.78 -5.17 12.28
CA PHE A 415 -4.49 -3.88 11.65
C PHE A 415 -3.30 -4.03 10.67
N PRO A 416 -3.47 -3.71 9.37
CA PRO A 416 -2.46 -3.99 8.35
C PRO A 416 -1.12 -3.27 8.58
N TYR A 417 -0.02 -3.87 8.12
CA TYR A 417 1.33 -3.28 8.09
C TYR A 417 1.99 -2.93 9.44
N VAL A 418 1.32 -3.09 10.58
CA VAL A 418 1.89 -2.77 11.90
C VAL A 418 3.13 -3.61 12.20
N GLN A 419 3.10 -4.90 11.88
CA GLN A 419 4.23 -5.79 12.12
C GLN A 419 5.44 -5.44 11.23
N GLU A 420 5.21 -5.16 9.95
CA GLU A 420 6.25 -4.68 9.02
C GLU A 420 6.91 -3.41 9.55
N MET A 421 6.10 -2.44 10.00
CA MET A 421 6.65 -1.18 10.52
C MET A 421 7.45 -1.37 11.81
N LYS A 422 7.05 -2.29 12.69
CA LYS A 422 7.86 -2.67 13.86
C LYS A 422 9.20 -3.24 13.46
N GLU A 423 9.24 -4.11 12.45
CA GLU A 423 10.47 -4.70 11.93
C GLU A 423 11.38 -3.64 11.30
N LYS A 424 10.82 -2.70 10.53
CA LYS A 424 11.55 -1.52 10.04
C LYS A 424 12.13 -0.73 11.20
N CYS A 425 11.34 -0.38 12.22
CA CYS A 425 11.85 0.34 13.40
C CYS A 425 13.04 -0.39 14.05
N VAL A 426 12.95 -1.71 14.23
CA VAL A 426 14.05 -2.52 14.80
C VAL A 426 15.30 -2.47 13.93
N ALA A 427 15.15 -2.57 12.60
CA ALA A 427 16.27 -2.45 11.67
C ALA A 427 16.97 -1.07 11.77
N GLU A 428 16.18 0.00 11.83
CA GLU A 428 16.68 1.37 11.97
C GLU A 428 17.39 1.61 13.32
N ILE A 429 16.84 1.06 14.42
CA ILE A 429 17.47 1.08 15.76
C ILE A 429 18.80 0.35 15.74
N ASN A 430 18.85 -0.87 15.18
CA ASN A 430 20.06 -1.67 15.08
C ASN A 430 21.13 -1.01 14.19
N ALA A 431 20.70 -0.19 13.22
CA ALA A 431 21.59 0.62 12.40
C ALA A 431 22.07 1.91 13.10
N GLY A 432 21.65 2.17 14.33
CA GLY A 432 22.08 3.31 15.13
C GLY A 432 21.47 4.66 14.71
N ARG A 433 20.35 4.64 13.97
CA ARG A 433 19.70 5.86 13.46
C ARG A 433 18.64 6.45 14.40
N ASN A 434 18.34 5.77 15.51
CA ASN A 434 17.34 6.23 16.47
C ASN A 434 17.75 7.53 17.17
N VAL A 435 16.89 8.55 17.05
CA VAL A 435 16.97 9.80 17.81
C VAL A 435 16.12 9.66 19.06
N ALA A 436 16.76 9.72 20.23
CA ALA A 436 16.04 9.67 21.51
C ALA A 436 15.11 10.89 21.64
N MET A 437 13.89 10.66 22.11
CA MET A 437 12.96 11.74 22.45
C MET A 437 13.44 12.41 23.75
N PHE A 438 14.22 13.49 23.63
CA PHE A 438 14.64 14.26 24.81
C PHE A 438 13.45 15.11 25.30
N PRO A 439 13.04 14.99 26.57
CA PRO A 439 11.98 15.83 27.11
C PRO A 439 12.46 17.28 27.07
N TYR A 440 11.80 18.12 26.27
CA TYR A 440 12.09 19.55 26.18
C TYR A 440 12.11 20.24 27.55
N THR A 441 11.40 19.69 28.54
CA THR A 441 11.41 20.12 29.95
C THR A 441 12.82 20.20 30.53
N TYR A 442 13.74 19.28 30.21
CA TYR A 442 15.12 19.32 30.71
C TYR A 442 15.98 20.37 30.02
N VAL A 443 15.73 20.63 28.73
CA VAL A 443 16.39 21.72 27.99
C VAL A 443 15.93 23.07 28.52
N PHE A 444 14.62 23.25 28.75
CA PHE A 444 14.08 24.47 29.36
C PHE A 444 14.51 24.63 30.82
N ALA A 445 14.56 23.56 31.61
CA ALA A 445 15.08 23.60 32.97
C ALA A 445 16.58 23.96 32.99
N GLY A 446 17.38 23.38 32.10
CA GLY A 446 18.79 23.72 31.93
C GLY A 446 18.99 25.18 31.51
N ALA A 447 18.22 25.66 30.53
CA ALA A 447 18.24 27.05 30.10
C ALA A 447 17.81 28.01 31.22
N ALA A 448 16.79 27.65 32.01
CA ALA A 448 16.34 28.42 33.15
C ALA A 448 17.42 28.49 34.25
N VAL A 449 18.10 27.38 34.55
CA VAL A 449 19.21 27.34 35.52
C VAL A 449 20.38 28.21 35.05
N VAL A 450 20.73 28.16 33.77
CA VAL A 450 21.78 29.00 33.18
C VAL A 450 21.39 30.48 33.23
N LEU A 451 20.15 30.82 32.90
CA LEU A 451 19.62 32.19 32.99
C LEU A 451 19.63 32.71 34.43
N ILE A 452 19.20 31.91 35.40
CA ILE A 452 19.21 32.25 36.82
C ILE A 452 20.66 32.45 37.31
N GLY A 453 21.59 31.57 36.90
CA GLY A 453 23.01 31.70 37.22
C GLY A 453 23.63 32.98 36.64
N LEU A 454 23.33 33.32 35.39
CA LEU A 454 23.76 34.57 34.75
C LEU A 454 23.20 35.81 35.47
N LEU A 455 21.93 35.75 35.88
CA LEU A 455 21.28 36.83 36.61
C LEU A 455 21.87 37.01 38.02
N PHE A 456 22.23 35.92 38.69
CA PHE A 456 22.94 35.94 39.96
C PHE A 456 24.33 36.58 39.82
N VAL A 457 25.11 36.17 38.82
CA VAL A 457 26.44 36.75 38.51
C VAL A 457 26.34 38.24 38.20
N LEU A 458 25.35 38.68 37.43
CA LEU A 458 25.20 40.08 37.03
C LEU A 458 24.65 40.99 38.13
N VAL A 459 23.83 40.48 39.06
CA VAL A 459 23.16 41.29 40.09
C VAL A 459 23.87 41.22 41.44
N VAL A 460 24.43 40.06 41.81
CA VAL A 460 24.95 39.80 43.16
C VAL A 460 26.45 40.09 43.26
N LEU A 461 27.26 39.65 42.29
CA LEU A 461 28.72 39.87 42.33
C LEU A 461 29.15 41.36 42.33
N PRO A 462 28.47 42.30 41.65
CA PRO A 462 28.82 43.72 41.75
C PRO A 462 28.52 44.35 43.12
N LYS A 463 27.61 43.75 43.90
CA LYS A 463 27.23 44.25 45.24
C LYS A 463 28.20 43.81 46.34
N MET A 464 28.97 42.74 46.12
CA MET A 464 29.92 42.22 47.10
C MET A 464 31.26 42.98 47.17
N LYS A 465 31.53 43.93 46.26
CA LYS A 465 32.80 44.70 46.22
C LYS A 465 32.81 46.01 47.03
N LYS A 466 31.87 46.24 47.95
CA LYS A 466 31.85 47.44 48.79
C LYS A 466 31.92 47.08 50.28
N GLN A 467 33.14 46.85 50.78
CA GLN A 467 33.45 47.07 52.19
C GLN A 467 34.35 48.31 52.30
N PRO A 468 34.09 49.25 53.22
CA PRO A 468 34.91 50.43 53.39
C PRO A 468 36.21 50.09 54.14
N ALA A 469 37.29 50.74 53.72
CA ALA A 469 38.61 50.62 54.32
C ALA A 469 38.64 51.23 55.72
N VAL A 470 39.15 50.46 56.70
CA VAL A 470 39.54 50.96 58.03
C VAL A 470 41.00 51.41 57.95
N VAL A 471 41.30 52.57 58.54
CA VAL A 471 42.57 53.29 58.39
C VAL A 471 43.27 53.46 59.76
N ILE A 472 44.53 52.97 59.79
CA ILE A 472 45.77 53.42 60.51
C ILE A 472 45.84 53.16 62.06
N PRO A 473 47.01 52.93 62.72
CA PRO A 473 48.35 53.38 62.37
C PRO A 473 49.59 52.45 62.54
N SER A 474 50.70 53.03 62.08
CA SER A 474 52.09 52.60 61.90
C SER A 474 52.89 52.26 63.16
N VAL A 475 53.71 51.19 63.13
CA VAL A 475 54.97 51.08 63.91
C VAL A 475 56.03 50.26 63.14
N THR A 476 57.14 50.94 62.88
CA THR A 476 58.58 50.61 62.91
C THR A 476 59.07 49.15 63.03
N SER A 477 60.00 48.81 62.12
CA SER A 477 61.19 47.93 62.19
C SER A 477 61.30 46.82 63.26
N VAL A 478 61.76 45.62 62.83
CA VAL A 478 63.08 45.03 63.19
C VAL A 478 63.20 43.59 62.62
N LYS A 479 64.21 43.43 61.75
CA LYS A 479 65.23 42.36 61.64
C LYS A 479 65.05 40.96 62.29
N THR A 480 65.63 39.97 61.58
CA THR A 480 66.30 38.71 62.05
C THR A 480 65.38 37.60 62.61
N THR A 481 65.57 36.28 62.48
CA THR A 481 66.40 35.33 61.71
C THR A 481 65.91 33.92 62.15
N VAL A 482 65.89 32.94 61.23
CA VAL A 482 66.46 31.57 61.37
C VAL A 482 65.89 30.56 62.41
N GLU A 483 65.75 29.30 61.92
CA GLU A 483 65.81 27.98 62.61
C GLU A 483 64.63 27.53 63.50
N GLU A 484 63.95 26.42 63.12
CA GLU A 484 64.11 25.01 63.60
C GLU A 484 63.44 24.81 64.98
N GLU A 485 62.44 23.94 65.16
CA GLU A 485 62.56 22.50 65.41
C GLU A 485 61.12 21.94 65.62
N VAL A 486 60.65 20.86 64.97
CA VAL A 486 60.79 19.42 65.32
C VAL A 486 59.59 18.81 66.10
N LYS A 487 58.99 17.80 65.43
CA LYS A 487 58.38 16.53 65.89
C LYS A 487 56.96 16.45 66.52
N LYS A 488 56.22 15.50 65.88
CA LYS A 488 55.38 14.39 66.44
C LYS A 488 53.97 14.79 66.93
N ILE A 489 52.86 14.09 66.63
CA ILE A 489 52.56 12.68 66.30
C ILE A 489 51.16 12.57 65.63
N SER A 490 50.95 11.41 64.98
CA SER A 490 49.70 10.67 64.64
C SER A 490 48.84 11.08 63.44
N GLU A 491 49.06 10.33 62.34
CA GLU A 491 48.10 9.40 61.73
C GLU A 491 46.64 9.85 61.53
N SER A 492 46.21 9.96 60.28
CA SER A 492 45.33 8.94 59.70
C SER A 492 45.27 9.04 58.17
N THR A 493 45.41 7.87 57.57
CA THR A 493 45.38 7.54 56.15
C THR A 493 43.94 7.52 55.63
N THR A 494 43.71 7.94 54.38
CA THR A 494 42.70 7.28 53.53
C THR A 494 43.07 7.42 52.05
N THR A 495 43.49 6.29 51.49
CA THR A 495 43.77 6.06 50.08
C THR A 495 42.46 5.84 49.30
N SER A 496 42.35 6.44 48.12
CA SER A 496 41.20 6.33 47.21
C SER A 496 41.15 4.97 46.51
N SER A 497 40.01 4.27 46.58
CA SER A 497 39.71 3.06 45.83
C SER A 497 39.02 3.41 44.50
N SER A 498 39.66 3.13 43.36
CA SER A 498 39.04 3.21 42.03
C SER A 498 38.23 1.94 41.75
N THR A 499 36.93 2.08 41.48
CA THR A 499 36.06 0.97 41.10
C THR A 499 36.28 0.58 39.63
N LYS A 500 36.41 -0.72 39.31
CA LYS A 500 36.47 -1.25 37.93
C LYS A 500 35.15 -1.92 37.54
N PHE A 501 34.80 -1.91 36.24
CA PHE A 501 33.60 -2.51 35.66
C PHE A 501 33.96 -3.52 34.55
N CYS A 502 33.10 -4.51 34.31
CA CYS A 502 33.29 -5.51 33.27
C CYS A 502 33.09 -4.89 31.88
N THR A 503 34.05 -5.07 30.98
CA THR A 503 34.00 -4.50 29.62
C THR A 503 32.95 -5.15 28.71
N ASN A 504 32.45 -6.34 29.07
CA ASN A 504 31.48 -7.07 28.25
C ASN A 504 30.03 -6.77 28.65
N CYS A 505 29.72 -6.71 29.94
CA CYS A 505 28.34 -6.52 30.43
C CYS A 505 28.15 -5.29 31.33
N GLY A 506 29.21 -4.54 31.66
CA GLY A 506 29.13 -3.35 32.49
C GLY A 506 29.00 -3.59 34.01
N GLU A 507 28.94 -4.84 34.47
CA GLU A 507 28.78 -5.17 35.89
C GLU A 507 29.99 -4.72 36.73
N LYS A 508 29.74 -4.24 37.96
CA LYS A 508 30.79 -3.76 38.86
C LYS A 508 31.67 -4.92 39.32
N LEU A 509 32.98 -4.82 39.11
CA LEU A 509 33.93 -5.86 39.50
C LEU A 509 34.40 -5.66 40.94
N GLN A 510 34.34 -6.73 41.72
CA GLN A 510 34.97 -6.75 43.03
C GLN A 510 36.50 -6.72 42.89
N SER A 511 37.18 -6.08 43.85
CA SER A 511 38.65 -5.96 43.83
C SER A 511 39.29 -7.36 43.82
N GLY A 512 40.10 -7.65 42.79
CA GLY A 512 40.78 -8.94 42.62
C GLY A 512 39.98 -10.04 41.89
N ALA A 513 38.80 -9.74 41.32
CA ALA A 513 38.02 -10.72 40.56
C ALA A 513 38.73 -11.15 39.26
N LYS A 514 38.90 -12.46 39.06
CA LYS A 514 39.47 -13.04 37.82
C LYS A 514 38.44 -13.27 36.72
N PHE A 515 37.15 -13.32 37.09
CA PHE A 515 36.02 -13.52 36.17
C PHE A 515 34.84 -12.65 36.61
N CYS A 516 34.05 -12.17 35.65
CA CYS A 516 32.83 -11.43 35.92
C CYS A 516 31.75 -12.37 36.49
N PRO A 517 31.13 -12.05 37.64
CA PRO A 517 30.14 -12.92 38.26
C PRO A 517 28.82 -13.00 37.46
N SER A 518 28.51 -11.98 36.64
CA SER A 518 27.26 -11.96 35.88
C SER A 518 27.34 -12.66 34.52
N CYS A 519 28.50 -12.66 33.86
CA CYS A 519 28.62 -13.18 32.49
C CYS A 519 29.80 -14.14 32.28
N GLY A 520 30.59 -14.43 33.32
CA GLY A 520 31.71 -15.38 33.26
C GLY A 520 32.94 -14.90 32.48
N THR A 521 32.93 -13.69 31.91
CA THR A 521 34.05 -13.16 31.13
C THR A 521 35.29 -12.99 32.01
N LYS A 522 36.44 -13.50 31.56
CA LYS A 522 37.73 -13.36 32.26
C LYS A 522 38.16 -11.90 32.30
N VAL A 523 38.53 -11.42 33.49
CA VAL A 523 39.05 -10.07 33.72
C VAL A 523 40.58 -10.17 33.65
N MET A 524 41.22 -9.42 32.73
CA MET A 524 42.68 -9.38 32.58
C MET A 524 43.36 -8.58 33.69
#